data_AF-A0AAW0WXF0-F1
#
_entry.id   AF-A0AAW0WXF0-F1
#
_cell.length_a   1.000
_cell.length_b   1.000
_cell.length_c   1.000
_cell.angle_alpha   90.00
_cell.angle_beta   90.00
_cell.angle_gamma   90.00
#
_symmetry.space_group_name_H-M   'P 1'
#
loop_
_entity.id
_entity.type
_entity.pdbx_description
1 polymer ?
#
loop_
_entity_poly.entity_id
_entity_poly.type
_entity_poly.pdbx_seq_one_letter_code
_entity_poly.pdbx_strand_id
1 'polypeptide(L)'
;MRGYKFVLKMKKSNISPFLFTILLQSAISIQVEKVVVPPVVLAGRPVTLECHYKEEGDKLYSLKWWRGDEEFYQYIPPKRKEFPATGVTVNLTVTSSLNWGKDGQEVVVLDHVG
;
A
#
# COMPACT_ATOMS: atom_id res chain seq x y z
N MET A 1 2.68 22.81 2.64
CA MET A 1 3.31 21.59 2.10
C MET A 1 2.29 20.46 2.20
N ARG A 2 1.87 19.86 1.08
CA ARG A 2 0.92 18.73 1.10
C ARG A 2 1.71 17.46 1.40
N GLY A 3 1.43 16.81 2.53
CA GLY A 3 2.09 15.57 2.93
C GLY A 3 1.58 14.34 2.15
N TYR A 4 2.31 13.24 2.27
CA TYR A 4 1.87 11.93 1.81
C TYR A 4 0.97 11.27 2.85
N LYS A 5 -0.08 10.61 2.39
CA LYS A 5 -0.97 9.80 3.22
C LYS A 5 -0.98 8.37 2.72
N PHE A 6 -0.77 7.45 3.65
CA PHE A 6 -0.79 6.01 3.41
C PHE A 6 -2.13 5.42 3.90
N VAL A 7 -2.75 4.56 3.08
CA VAL A 7 -3.97 3.85 3.46
C VAL A 7 -3.82 2.37 3.13
N LEU A 8 -3.93 1.53 4.17
CA LEU A 8 -4.01 0.09 4.04
C LEU A 8 -5.44 -0.38 4.35
N LYS A 9 -6.00 -1.21 3.47
CA LYS A 9 -7.30 -1.85 3.68
C LYS A 9 -7.15 -3.36 3.70
N MET A 10 -7.76 -3.99 4.69
CA MET A 10 -7.86 -5.44 4.83
C MET A 10 -9.08 -5.99 4.10
N LYS A 11 -9.01 -7.25 3.68
CA LYS A 11 -10.15 -7.96 3.11
C LYS A 11 -11.03 -8.46 4.25
N LYS A 12 -12.25 -7.93 4.40
CA LYS A 12 -13.20 -8.43 5.39
C LYS A 12 -13.54 -9.89 5.08
N SER A 13 -13.36 -10.78 6.06
CA SER A 13 -13.87 -12.15 6.00
C SER A 13 -15.40 -12.14 6.10
N ASN A 14 -16.10 -12.76 5.14
CA ASN A 14 -17.55 -12.95 5.18
C ASN A 14 -17.86 -14.19 6.02
N ILE A 15 -17.84 -14.04 7.36
CA ILE A 15 -18.18 -15.13 8.27
C ILE A 15 -19.69 -15.08 8.55
N SER A 16 -20.40 -16.18 8.30
CA SER A 16 -21.82 -16.30 8.63
C SER A 16 -22.02 -16.16 10.14
N PRO A 17 -22.99 -15.34 10.61
CA PRO A 17 -23.23 -15.14 12.05
C PRO A 17 -23.62 -16.44 12.78
N PHE A 18 -24.15 -17.43 12.06
CA PHE A 18 -24.47 -18.76 12.60
C PHE A 18 -23.25 -19.62 12.90
N LEU A 19 -22.10 -19.36 12.24
CA LEU A 19 -20.83 -20.06 12.50
C LEU A 19 -19.96 -19.30 13.51
N PHE A 20 -20.20 -17.99 13.67
CA PHE A 20 -19.42 -17.09 14.53
C PHE A 20 -19.62 -17.36 16.03
N THR A 21 -20.76 -17.91 16.44
CA THR A 21 -21.04 -18.27 17.85
C THR A 21 -20.29 -19.50 18.35
N ILE A 22 -19.79 -20.36 17.44
CA ILE A 22 -19.10 -21.62 17.80
C ILE A 22 -17.58 -21.44 17.84
N LEU A 23 -17.06 -20.39 17.21
CA LEU A 23 -15.63 -20.16 17.08
C LEU A 23 -15.27 -18.92 17.91
N LEU A 24 -14.75 -19.12 19.13
CA LEU A 24 -13.81 -18.16 19.73
C LEU A 24 -12.55 -18.12 18.86
N GLN A 25 -12.67 -17.54 17.67
CA GLN A 25 -11.54 -17.36 16.78
C GLN A 25 -10.89 -16.04 17.15
N SER A 26 -9.64 -16.14 17.59
CA SER A 26 -8.69 -15.03 17.58
C SER A 26 -8.86 -14.25 16.29
N ALA A 27 -9.10 -12.94 16.39
CA ALA A 27 -9.10 -12.06 15.23
C ALA A 27 -7.68 -12.04 14.66
N ILE A 28 -7.43 -12.84 13.61
CA ILE A 28 -6.17 -12.81 12.89
C ILE A 28 -6.30 -11.69 11.85
N SER A 29 -5.35 -10.75 11.82
CA SER A 29 -5.45 -9.47 11.10
C SER A 29 -4.15 -9.18 10.36
N ILE A 30 -4.19 -8.30 9.35
CA ILE A 30 -2.96 -7.83 8.71
C ILE A 30 -2.21 -6.93 9.69
N GLN A 31 -0.91 -7.15 9.84
CA GLN A 31 -0.05 -6.28 10.63
C GLN A 31 0.81 -5.42 9.70
N VAL A 32 0.81 -4.10 9.92
CA VAL A 32 1.78 -3.21 9.28
C VAL A 32 3.05 -3.22 10.10
N GLU A 33 4.14 -3.74 9.53
CA GLU A 33 5.43 -3.82 10.22
C GLU A 33 6.18 -2.50 10.11
N LYS A 34 6.20 -1.91 8.90
CA LYS A 34 6.98 -0.70 8.63
C LYS A 34 6.41 0.06 7.45
N VAL A 35 6.33 1.38 7.57
CA VAL A 35 6.07 2.28 6.46
C VAL A 35 7.24 3.25 6.35
N VAL A 36 7.88 3.30 5.18
CA VAL A 36 9.03 4.17 4.93
C VAL A 36 8.62 5.26 3.94
N VAL A 37 8.67 6.50 4.42
CA VAL A 37 8.44 7.71 3.63
C VAL A 37 9.61 8.67 3.89
N PRO A 38 10.35 9.10 2.86
CA PRO A 38 11.42 10.07 3.04
C PRO A 38 10.88 11.40 3.61
N PRO A 39 11.51 11.95 4.66
CA PRO A 39 10.99 13.14 5.37
C PRO A 39 11.09 14.41 4.53
N VAL A 40 12.11 14.52 3.68
CA VAL A 40 12.33 15.62 2.75
C VAL A 40 12.81 15.02 1.44
N VAL A 41 12.23 15.49 0.35
CA VAL A 41 12.54 15.05 -1.00
C VAL A 41 13.00 16.25 -1.81
N LEU A 42 14.15 16.12 -2.47
CA LEU A 42 14.64 17.14 -3.38
C LEU A 42 13.78 17.08 -4.65
N ALA A 43 13.28 18.24 -5.08
CA ALA A 43 12.45 18.32 -6.27
C ALA A 43 13.17 17.72 -7.49
N GLY A 44 12.46 16.89 -8.24
CA GLY A 44 13.00 16.22 -9.44
C GLY A 44 13.97 15.06 -9.19
N ARG A 45 14.15 14.60 -7.94
CA ARG A 45 14.83 13.33 -7.66
C ARG A 45 13.81 12.20 -7.50
N PRO A 46 14.18 10.95 -7.85
CA PRO A 46 13.31 9.82 -7.63
C PRO A 46 13.15 9.56 -6.12
N VAL A 47 11.95 9.12 -5.74
CA VAL A 47 11.56 8.88 -4.35
C VAL A 47 11.00 7.48 -4.24
N THR A 48 11.42 6.76 -3.20
CA THR A 48 10.91 5.41 -2.90
C THR A 48 10.04 5.45 -1.67
N LEU A 49 8.83 4.92 -1.78
CA LEU A 49 7.90 4.67 -0.68
C LEU A 49 7.82 3.16 -0.45
N GLU A 50 7.88 2.73 0.80
CA GLU A 50 7.85 1.30 1.13
C GLU A 50 6.80 1.01 2.19
N CYS A 51 6.09 -0.11 2.04
CA CYS A 51 5.26 -0.68 3.08
C CYS A 51 5.62 -2.15 3.26
N HIS A 52 5.91 -2.53 4.50
CA HIS A 52 6.07 -3.91 4.93
C HIS A 52 4.86 -4.31 5.75
N TYR A 53 4.26 -5.44 5.42
CA TYR A 53 3.08 -5.96 6.08
C TYR A 53 3.12 -7.47 6.16
N LYS A 54 2.53 -8.02 7.22
CA LYS A 54 2.41 -9.45 7.46
C LYS A 54 0.94 -9.85 7.38
N GLU A 55 0.63 -10.80 6.51
CA GLU A 55 -0.69 -11.39 6.39
C GLU A 55 -0.83 -12.52 7.42
N GLU A 56 -1.23 -12.19 8.65
CA GLU A 56 -1.63 -13.19 9.63
C GLU A 56 -3.14 -13.44 9.46
N GLY A 57 -3.51 -14.49 8.73
CA GLY A 57 -4.88 -14.97 8.55
C GLY A 57 -5.82 -14.12 7.67
N ASP A 58 -5.65 -12.80 7.64
CA ASP A 58 -6.33 -11.89 6.72
C ASP A 58 -5.42 -11.48 5.55
N LYS A 59 -6.01 -11.36 4.36
CA LYS A 59 -5.30 -10.91 3.16
C LYS A 59 -5.40 -9.41 2.97
N LEU A 60 -4.36 -8.82 2.37
CA LEU A 60 -4.41 -7.46 1.89
C LEU A 60 -5.55 -7.30 0.88
N TYR A 61 -6.45 -6.35 1.13
CA TYR A 61 -7.46 -5.97 0.13
C TYR A 61 -6.93 -4.92 -0.82
N SER A 62 -6.36 -3.84 -0.27
CA SER A 62 -5.72 -2.81 -1.07
C SER A 62 -4.73 -2.00 -0.27
N LEU A 63 -3.64 -1.61 -0.93
CA LEU A 63 -2.73 -0.57 -0.47
C LEU A 63 -2.89 0.64 -1.37
N LYS A 64 -3.00 1.84 -0.79
CA LYS A 64 -3.16 3.09 -1.53
C LYS A 64 -2.24 4.17 -0.98
N TRP A 65 -1.67 4.96 -1.89
CA TRP A 65 -0.93 6.17 -1.55
C TRP A 65 -1.61 7.42 -2.11
N TRP A 66 -1.56 8.48 -1.31
CA TRP A 66 -2.20 9.76 -1.56
C TRP A 66 -1.22 10.90 -1.33
N ARG A 67 -1.35 11.98 -2.11
CA ARG A 67 -0.68 13.26 -1.86
C ARG A 67 -1.75 14.31 -1.61
N GLY A 68 -1.87 14.80 -0.38
CA GLY A 68 -3.08 15.53 0.02
C GLY A 68 -4.33 14.67 -0.19
N ASP A 69 -5.21 15.11 -1.09
CA ASP A 69 -6.49 14.44 -1.42
C ASP A 69 -6.47 13.73 -2.77
N GLU A 70 -5.32 13.65 -3.45
CA GLU A 70 -5.18 12.97 -4.74
C GLU A 70 -4.58 11.57 -4.52
N GLU A 71 -5.33 10.51 -4.85
CA GLU A 71 -4.79 9.15 -4.94
C GLU A 71 -3.85 9.12 -6.14
N PHE A 72 -2.64 8.61 -5.95
CA PHE A 72 -1.67 8.49 -7.06
C PHE A 72 -1.22 7.04 -7.30
N TYR A 73 -1.46 6.15 -6.33
CA TYR A 73 -1.09 4.75 -6.44
C TYR A 73 -2.07 3.83 -5.73
N GLN A 74 -2.35 2.68 -6.34
CA GLN A 74 -3.12 1.59 -5.74
C GLN A 74 -2.55 0.24 -6.12
N TYR A 75 -2.34 -0.60 -5.11
CA TYR A 75 -2.09 -2.03 -5.26
C TYR A 75 -3.28 -2.83 -4.72
N ILE A 76 -3.92 -3.62 -5.60
CA ILE A 76 -4.90 -4.65 -5.26
C ILE A 76 -4.32 -5.95 -5.76
N PRO A 77 -3.75 -6.81 -4.90
CA PRO A 77 -3.03 -8.01 -5.33
C PRO A 77 -3.75 -8.79 -6.43
N PRO A 78 -3.12 -9.05 -7.61
CA PRO A 78 -1.74 -8.70 -8.01
C PRO A 78 -1.61 -7.39 -8.84
N LYS A 79 -2.70 -6.65 -9.02
CA LYS A 79 -2.79 -5.49 -9.93
C LYS A 79 -2.31 -4.21 -9.27
N ARG A 80 -1.42 -3.48 -9.95
CA ARG A 80 -1.02 -2.12 -9.60
C ARG A 80 -1.68 -1.13 -10.56
N LYS A 81 -2.03 0.05 -10.05
CA LYS A 81 -2.59 1.17 -10.82
C LYS A 81 -1.94 2.46 -10.36
N GLU A 82 -1.62 3.31 -11.32
CA GLU A 82 -1.27 4.70 -11.09
C GLU A 82 -2.47 5.59 -11.39
N PHE A 83 -2.49 6.76 -10.75
CA PHE A 83 -3.46 7.80 -11.01
C PHE A 83 -2.72 9.14 -11.13
N PRO A 84 -3.21 10.05 -11.97
CA PRO A 84 -2.62 11.38 -12.09
C PRO A 84 -2.80 12.15 -10.78
N ALA A 85 -1.71 12.71 -10.27
CA ALA A 85 -1.70 13.58 -9.10
C ALA A 85 -0.70 14.72 -9.28
N THR A 86 -0.98 15.87 -8.68
CA THR A 86 -0.18 17.07 -8.90
C THR A 86 1.23 16.92 -8.32
N GLY A 87 2.24 17.04 -9.18
CA GLY A 87 3.65 16.98 -8.81
C GLY A 87 4.13 15.60 -8.36
N VAL A 88 3.41 14.51 -8.69
CA VAL A 88 3.85 13.13 -8.44
C VAL A 88 3.64 12.30 -9.69
N THR A 89 4.69 11.61 -10.13
CA THR A 89 4.59 10.62 -11.21
C THR A 89 5.12 9.28 -10.71
N VAL A 90 4.29 8.24 -10.77
CA VAL A 90 4.68 6.87 -10.41
C VAL A 90 5.40 6.22 -11.57
N ASN A 91 6.48 5.49 -11.29
CA ASN A 91 7.13 4.62 -12.25
C ASN A 91 6.65 3.18 -12.06
N LEU A 92 5.58 2.79 -12.75
CA LEU A 92 5.01 1.44 -12.62
C LEU A 92 5.93 0.33 -13.12
N THR A 93 6.81 0.62 -14.08
CA THR A 93 7.77 -0.35 -14.62
C THR A 93 8.76 -0.75 -13.52
N VAL A 94 9.45 0.22 -12.92
CA VAL A 94 10.43 -0.03 -11.85
C VAL A 94 9.74 -0.60 -10.61
N THR A 95 8.60 -0.02 -10.22
CA THR A 95 7.77 -0.51 -9.09
C THR A 95 7.41 -1.99 -9.28
N SER A 96 6.99 -2.39 -10.47
CA SER A 96 6.61 -3.79 -10.75
C SER A 96 7.80 -4.74 -10.71
N SER A 97 8.95 -4.32 -11.25
CA SER A 97 10.19 -5.10 -11.22
C SER A 97 10.72 -5.31 -9.79
N LEU A 98 10.67 -4.27 -8.94
CA LEU A 98 11.18 -4.33 -7.56
C LEU A 98 10.34 -5.22 -6.62
N ASN A 99 9.07 -5.42 -6.96
CA ASN A 99 8.12 -6.20 -6.18
C ASN A 99 7.86 -7.60 -6.78
N TRP A 100 8.61 -7.99 -7.82
CA TRP A 100 8.47 -9.33 -8.41
C TRP A 100 8.88 -10.41 -7.40
N GLY A 101 7.98 -11.37 -7.14
CA GLY A 101 8.24 -12.50 -6.23
C GLY A 101 8.40 -12.11 -4.76
N LYS A 102 8.02 -10.88 -4.38
CA LYS A 102 8.02 -10.43 -2.98
C LYS A 102 6.60 -10.49 -2.42
N ASP A 103 6.45 -11.20 -1.31
CA ASP A 103 5.25 -11.17 -0.49
C ASP A 103 5.47 -10.28 0.73
N GLY A 104 4.40 -9.65 1.24
CA GLY A 104 4.45 -8.83 2.45
C GLY A 104 5.26 -7.53 2.35
N GLN A 105 5.63 -7.11 1.14
CA GLN A 105 6.28 -5.82 0.89
C GLN A 105 5.75 -5.20 -0.39
N GLU A 106 5.47 -3.90 -0.36
CA GLU A 106 5.14 -3.11 -1.54
C GLU A 106 6.02 -1.86 -1.60
N VAL A 107 6.87 -1.80 -2.63
CA VAL A 107 7.78 -0.68 -2.92
C VAL A 107 7.24 0.14 -4.09
N VAL A 108 7.08 1.44 -3.93
CA VAL A 108 6.57 2.35 -4.96
C VAL A 108 7.63 3.40 -5.28
N VAL A 109 8.01 3.49 -6.56
CA VAL A 109 9.00 4.44 -7.05
C VAL A 109 8.31 5.59 -7.76
N LEU A 110 8.67 6.81 -7.40
CA LEU A 110 8.22 8.05 -8.03
C LEU A 110 9.38 8.64 -8.84
N ASP A 111 9.17 8.97 -10.11
CA ASP A 111 10.21 9.56 -10.98
C ASP A 111 10.41 11.05 -10.72
N HIS A 112 9.31 11.75 -10.46
CA HIS A 112 9.31 13.19 -10.21
C HIS A 112 8.44 13.50 -9.01
N VAL A 113 9.02 14.26 -8.09
CA VAL A 113 8.30 14.91 -7.00
C VAL A 113 8.52 16.41 -7.09
N GLY A 114 7.44 17.17 -7.25
CA GLY A 114 7.43 18.64 -7.16
C GLY A 114 6.79 19.17 -5.89
#